data_AF-K1S1C7-F1
#
_entry.id   AF-K1S1C7-F1
#
_cell.length_a   1.000
_cell.length_b   1.000
_cell.length_c   1.000
_cell.angle_alpha   90.00
_cell.angle_beta   90.00
_cell.angle_gamma   90.00
#
_symmetry.space_group_name_H-M   'P 1'
#
loop_
_entity.id
_entity.type
_entity.pdbx_description
1 polymer ?
#
loop_
_entity_poly.entity_id
_entity_poly.type
_entity_poly.pdbx_seq_one_letter_code
_entity_poly.pdbx_strand_id
1 'polypeptide(L)'
;AKVSWALELDENGQLMALHPLQQEEKRGKKTVLAPCQLQVPEQVKRSSGVAANFLCDNSAYMLGIDGKGKPERAMQCFAAAKELHLAILQNVPGQAAQAVRNFFINWDPKAAEQNPALEQSLKELYKGGNLVFLIRENYVQDDPEIQEAWQRQCDKNTDAPEIRCL
;
A
#
# COMPACT_ATOMS: atom_id res chain seq x y z
N ALA A 1 -9.63 2.04 7.10
CA ALA A 1 -8.55 1.21 7.68
C ALA A 1 -7.66 2.08 8.58
N LYS A 2 -6.95 1.46 9.52
CA LYS A 2 -5.91 2.13 10.31
C LYS A 2 -4.64 2.26 9.46
N VAL A 3 -4.19 3.47 9.20
CA VAL A 3 -3.04 3.80 8.34
C VAL A 3 -2.02 4.59 9.15
N SER A 4 -0.77 4.16 9.07
CA SER A 4 0.33 4.78 9.84
C SER A 4 1.21 5.67 8.98
N TRP A 5 1.23 5.45 7.66
CA TRP A 5 2.20 6.08 6.77
C TRP A 5 1.59 6.44 5.42
N ALA A 6 2.18 7.43 4.75
CA ALA A 6 1.94 7.70 3.34
C ALA A 6 3.25 7.75 2.55
N LEU A 7 3.27 7.07 1.41
CA LEU A 7 4.33 7.11 0.41
C LEU A 7 4.03 8.26 -0.55
N GLU A 8 4.82 9.32 -0.49
CA GLU A 8 4.71 10.41 -1.45
C GLU A 8 5.44 10.03 -2.74
N LEU A 9 4.69 9.98 -3.84
CA LEU A 9 5.22 9.79 -5.17
C LEU A 9 5.21 11.10 -5.94
N ASP A 10 6.22 11.31 -6.77
CA ASP A 10 6.13 12.29 -7.85
C ASP A 10 5.20 11.80 -8.97
N GLU A 11 4.98 12.64 -9.98
CA GLU A 11 4.14 12.30 -11.13
C GLU A 11 4.69 11.18 -12.02
N ASN A 12 5.97 10.85 -11.88
CA ASN A 12 6.62 9.76 -12.61
C ASN A 12 6.62 8.45 -11.82
N GLY A 13 6.15 8.44 -10.57
CA GLY A 13 6.14 7.28 -9.69
C GLY A 13 7.43 7.08 -8.88
N GLN A 14 8.30 8.09 -8.81
CA GLN A 14 9.46 8.05 -7.94
C GLN A 14 9.05 8.34 -6.49
N LEU A 15 9.53 7.53 -5.56
CA LEU A 15 9.33 7.76 -4.13
C LEU A 15 10.13 9.00 -3.69
N MET A 16 9.43 10.01 -3.21
CA MET A 16 10.00 11.28 -2.74
C MET A 16 10.19 11.28 -1.23
N ALA A 17 9.19 10.82 -0.49
CA ALA A 17 9.19 10.85 0.96
C ALA A 17 8.27 9.79 1.58
N LEU A 18 8.52 9.46 2.84
CA LEU A 18 7.64 8.68 3.70
C LEU A 18 7.13 9.57 4.83
N HIS A 19 5.83 9.84 4.84
CA HIS A 19 5.17 10.69 5.82
C HIS A 19 4.53 9.87 6.94
N PRO A 20 4.80 10.16 8.23
CA PRO A 20 4.03 9.59 9.33
C PRO A 20 2.63 10.20 9.38
N LEU A 21 1.61 9.35 9.49
CA LEU A 21 0.20 9.78 9.67
C LEU A 21 -0.31 9.56 11.10
N GLN A 22 0.52 9.00 11.97
CA GLN A 22 0.12 8.70 13.34
C GLN A 22 -0.06 9.98 14.15
N GLN A 23 -1.02 9.97 15.06
CA GLN A 23 -1.35 11.10 15.92
C GLN A 23 -1.20 10.70 17.38
N GLU A 24 -0.86 11.66 18.24
CA GLU A 24 -0.85 11.44 19.69
C GLU A 24 -2.28 11.25 20.21
N GLU A 25 -2.54 10.08 20.79
CA GLU A 25 -3.80 9.75 21.47
C GLU A 25 -3.54 9.45 22.94
N LYS A 26 -4.39 9.99 23.82
CA LYS A 26 -4.43 9.56 25.22
C LYS A 26 -5.18 8.24 25.35
N ARG A 27 -4.50 7.21 25.83
CA ARG A 27 -5.10 5.92 26.22
C ARG A 27 -4.90 5.69 27.71
N GLY A 28 -5.93 6.06 28.48
CA GLY A 28 -5.86 6.08 29.93
C GLY A 28 -4.81 7.09 30.41
N LYS A 29 -3.80 6.63 31.17
CA LYS A 29 -2.71 7.47 31.69
C LYS A 29 -1.53 7.66 30.72
N LYS A 30 -1.50 6.96 29.57
CA LYS A 30 -0.38 7.00 28.61
C LYS A 30 -0.79 7.76 27.36
N THR A 31 0.14 8.53 26.80
CA THR A 31 0.05 9.01 25.41
C THR A 31 0.68 7.97 24.50
N VAL A 32 0.01 7.63 23.40
CA VAL A 32 0.51 6.70 22.38
C VAL A 32 0.39 7.34 21.00
N LEU A 33 1.27 6.97 20.08
CA LEU A 33 1.08 7.27 18.67
C LEU A 33 0.10 6.26 18.07
N ALA A 34 -1.05 6.73 17.64
CA ALA A 34 -2.11 5.92 17.06
C ALA A 34 -2.21 6.16 15.54
N PRO A 35 -2.43 5.12 14.73
CA PRO A 35 -2.67 5.28 13.30
C PRO A 35 -3.93 6.10 13.01
N CYS A 36 -3.92 6.82 11.90
CA CYS A 36 -5.10 7.54 11.40
C CYS A 36 -6.13 6.58 10.79
N GLN A 37 -7.42 6.92 10.86
CA GLN A 37 -8.48 6.21 10.15
C GLN A 37 -8.72 6.85 8.78
N LEU A 38 -8.43 6.12 7.71
CA LEU A 38 -8.68 6.55 6.34
C LEU A 38 -9.68 5.62 5.65
N GLN A 39 -10.51 6.18 4.77
CA GLN A 39 -11.24 5.38 3.79
C GLN A 39 -10.24 4.88 2.75
N VAL A 40 -10.29 3.58 2.45
CA VAL A 40 -9.38 2.89 1.54
C VAL A 40 -10.16 1.78 0.84
N PRO A 41 -9.65 1.23 -0.29
CA PRO A 41 -10.22 0.06 -0.93
C PRO A 41 -10.42 -1.10 0.06
N GLU A 42 -11.45 -1.91 -0.19
CA GLU A 42 -11.78 -3.03 0.68
C GLU A 42 -10.59 -3.99 0.81
N GLN A 43 -10.31 -4.41 2.05
CA GLN A 43 -9.16 -5.25 2.37
C GLN A 43 -9.59 -6.67 2.69
N VAL A 44 -8.91 -7.64 2.10
CA VAL A 44 -9.11 -9.05 2.45
C VAL A 44 -8.39 -9.39 3.76
N LYS A 45 -9.03 -10.22 4.60
CA LYS A 45 -8.38 -10.80 5.78
C LYS A 45 -7.48 -11.95 5.34
N ARG A 46 -6.25 -11.96 5.85
CA ARG A 46 -5.24 -12.98 5.50
C ARG A 46 -5.25 -14.12 6.53
N SER A 47 -5.55 -15.35 6.10
CA SER A 47 -5.59 -16.55 6.95
C SER A 47 -4.37 -17.47 6.72
N SER A 48 -3.15 -16.92 6.76
CA SER A 48 -1.89 -17.57 6.38
C SER A 48 -1.74 -17.77 4.86
N GLY A 49 -1.23 -16.73 4.18
CA GLY A 49 -0.97 -16.73 2.73
C GLY A 49 -0.38 -15.41 2.28
N VAL A 50 0.00 -15.33 1.00
CA VAL A 50 0.32 -14.07 0.32
C VAL A 50 -0.95 -13.61 -0.39
N ALA A 51 -1.52 -12.48 0.03
CA ALA A 51 -2.73 -11.91 -0.56
C ALA A 51 -2.64 -10.39 -0.43
N ALA A 52 -2.27 -9.71 -1.51
CA ALA A 52 -2.10 -8.27 -1.51
C ALA A 52 -3.44 -7.53 -1.38
N ASN A 53 -3.39 -6.36 -0.74
CA ASN A 53 -4.51 -5.41 -0.75
C ASN A 53 -4.17 -4.24 -1.67
N PHE A 54 -5.19 -3.67 -2.32
CA PHE A 54 -5.02 -2.58 -3.25
C PHE A 54 -4.89 -1.24 -2.50
N LEU A 55 -3.86 -0.45 -2.85
CA LEU A 55 -3.52 0.90 -2.35
C LEU A 55 -3.31 1.06 -0.83
N CYS A 56 -3.56 0.03 -0.02
CA CYS A 56 -3.42 0.11 1.42
C CYS A 56 -2.91 -1.22 2.00
N ASP A 57 -1.62 -1.28 2.31
CA ASP A 57 -0.96 -2.49 2.81
C ASP A 57 0.29 -2.18 3.64
N ASN A 58 0.90 -3.18 4.25
CA ASN A 58 2.13 -3.00 5.03
C ASN A 58 3.39 -2.94 4.15
N SER A 59 4.54 -2.64 4.76
CA SER A 59 5.81 -2.43 4.07
C SER A 59 6.27 -3.63 3.23
N ALA A 60 5.92 -4.87 3.61
CA ALA A 60 6.29 -6.05 2.83
C ALA A 60 5.60 -6.07 1.46
N TYR A 61 4.35 -5.60 1.39
CA TYR A 61 3.60 -5.53 0.13
C TYR A 61 3.92 -4.25 -0.64
N MET A 62 4.05 -3.12 0.04
CA MET A 62 4.21 -1.82 -0.64
C MET A 62 5.65 -1.53 -1.05
N LEU A 63 6.63 -2.05 -0.32
CA LEU A 63 8.06 -1.74 -0.52
C LEU A 63 8.95 -2.98 -0.65
N GLY A 64 8.42 -4.17 -0.35
CA GLY A 64 9.16 -5.44 -0.40
C GLY A 64 10.18 -5.63 0.72
N ILE A 65 10.00 -4.92 1.84
CA ILE A 65 10.85 -4.99 3.02
C ILE A 65 10.03 -5.26 4.29
N ASP A 66 10.60 -6.04 5.21
CA ASP A 66 10.04 -6.23 6.54
C ASP A 66 11.13 -6.23 7.63
N GLY A 67 10.75 -5.79 8.83
CA GLY A 67 11.62 -5.88 10.01
C GLY A 67 11.62 -7.26 10.66
N LYS A 68 11.20 -8.31 9.95
CA LYS A 68 10.99 -9.67 10.52
C LYS A 68 12.09 -10.64 10.11
N GLY A 69 13.07 -10.20 9.32
CA GLY A 69 14.18 -11.03 8.86
C GLY A 69 13.73 -12.13 7.90
N LYS A 70 12.69 -11.89 7.10
CA LYS A 70 12.17 -12.83 6.09
C LYS A 70 12.13 -12.19 4.69
N PRO A 71 13.30 -11.81 4.13
CA PRO A 71 13.37 -11.05 2.89
C PRO A 71 12.71 -11.76 1.71
N GLU A 72 12.80 -13.09 1.61
CA GLU A 72 12.14 -13.86 0.55
C GLU A 72 10.63 -13.72 0.58
N ARG A 73 10.05 -13.73 1.78
CA ARG A 73 8.60 -13.53 1.95
C ARG A 73 8.19 -12.11 1.61
N ALA A 74 8.99 -11.11 1.99
CA ALA A 74 8.72 -9.72 1.66
C ALA A 74 8.75 -9.48 0.14
N MET A 75 9.71 -10.08 -0.58
CA MET A 75 9.76 -10.07 -2.04
C MET A 75 8.51 -10.71 -2.68
N GLN A 76 8.04 -11.85 -2.15
CA GLN A 76 6.80 -12.48 -2.62
C GLN A 76 5.57 -11.59 -2.39
N CYS A 77 5.51 -10.92 -1.24
CA CYS A 77 4.43 -9.99 -0.92
C CYS A 77 4.41 -8.80 -1.89
N PHE A 78 5.58 -8.19 -2.15
CA PHE A 78 5.70 -7.11 -3.12
C PHE A 78 5.35 -7.55 -4.54
N ALA A 79 5.78 -8.75 -4.96
CA ALA A 79 5.42 -9.28 -6.28
C ALA A 79 3.90 -9.41 -6.44
N ALA A 80 3.20 -9.94 -5.43
CA ALA A 80 1.74 -10.03 -5.44
C ALA A 80 1.07 -8.65 -5.44
N ALA A 81 1.61 -7.68 -4.70
CA ALA A 81 1.10 -6.31 -4.72
C ALA A 81 1.31 -5.65 -6.09
N LYS A 82 2.51 -5.78 -6.67
CA LYS A 82 2.83 -5.29 -8.01
C LYS A 82 1.86 -5.85 -9.05
N GLU A 83 1.66 -7.16 -9.07
CA GLU A 83 0.72 -7.81 -9.99
C GLU A 83 -0.70 -7.26 -9.85
N LEU A 84 -1.21 -7.18 -8.62
CA LEU A 84 -2.55 -6.65 -8.34
C LEU A 84 -2.71 -5.21 -8.83
N HIS A 85 -1.77 -4.33 -8.48
CA HIS A 85 -1.86 -2.91 -8.83
C HIS A 85 -1.75 -2.70 -10.33
N LEU A 86 -0.84 -3.40 -11.01
CA LEU A 86 -0.70 -3.29 -12.47
C LEU A 86 -1.92 -3.83 -13.21
N ALA A 87 -2.54 -4.90 -12.73
CA ALA A 87 -3.76 -5.45 -13.33
C ALA A 87 -4.94 -4.47 -13.21
N ILE A 88 -5.18 -3.92 -12.02
CA ILE A 88 -6.29 -2.97 -11.79
C ILE A 88 -6.05 -1.67 -12.55
N LEU A 89 -4.82 -1.17 -12.56
CA LEU A 89 -4.50 0.14 -13.12
C LEU A 89 -4.14 0.12 -14.61
N GLN A 90 -4.05 -1.04 -15.28
CA GLN A 90 -3.49 -1.18 -16.63
C GLN A 90 -4.01 -0.14 -17.65
N ASN A 91 -5.32 0.11 -17.65
CA ASN A 91 -6.00 1.02 -18.59
C ASN A 91 -6.69 2.17 -17.87
N VAL A 92 -6.25 2.49 -16.65
CA VAL A 92 -6.78 3.62 -15.89
C VAL A 92 -6.03 4.87 -16.34
N PRO A 93 -6.74 5.88 -16.87
CA PRO A 93 -6.12 7.16 -17.20
C PRO A 93 -5.64 7.89 -15.93
N GLY A 94 -5.15 9.11 -16.11
CA GLY A 94 -4.80 9.97 -14.98
C GLY A 94 -3.37 9.78 -14.47
N GLN A 95 -2.85 10.89 -13.93
CA GLN A 95 -1.50 10.97 -13.40
C GLN A 95 -1.33 10.09 -12.15
N ALA A 96 -2.35 10.01 -11.29
CA ALA A 96 -2.27 9.21 -10.07
C ALA A 96 -2.09 7.72 -10.37
N ALA A 97 -2.88 7.18 -11.30
CA ALA A 97 -2.78 5.79 -11.72
C ALA A 97 -1.43 5.52 -12.40
N GLN A 98 -0.96 6.44 -13.26
CA GLN A 98 0.33 6.33 -13.91
C GLN A 98 1.50 6.27 -12.92
N ALA A 99 1.53 7.17 -11.93
CA ALA A 99 2.59 7.20 -10.93
C ALA A 99 2.63 5.91 -10.10
N VAL A 100 1.49 5.38 -9.68
CA VAL A 100 1.45 4.10 -8.94
C VAL A 100 1.93 2.94 -9.81
N ARG A 101 1.50 2.86 -11.08
CA ARG A 101 2.01 1.84 -12.01
C ARG A 101 3.54 1.94 -12.14
N ASN A 102 4.04 3.14 -12.39
CA ASN A 102 5.47 3.37 -12.57
C ASN A 102 6.27 3.06 -11.31
N PHE A 103 5.75 3.40 -10.13
CA PHE A 103 6.35 3.03 -8.85
C PHE A 103 6.55 1.52 -8.78
N PHE A 104 5.49 0.73 -8.98
CA PHE A 104 5.63 -0.73 -8.92
C PHE A 104 6.50 -1.31 -10.03
N ILE A 105 6.54 -0.70 -11.22
CA ILE A 105 7.41 -1.13 -12.32
C ILE A 105 8.88 -0.92 -11.97
N ASN A 106 9.23 0.27 -11.48
CA ASN A 106 10.61 0.75 -11.34
C ASN A 106 11.22 0.53 -9.96
N TRP A 107 10.40 0.34 -8.92
CA TRP A 107 10.88 0.12 -7.56
C TRP A 107 11.64 -1.21 -7.46
N ASP A 108 12.84 -1.16 -6.88
CA ASP A 108 13.63 -2.33 -6.52
C ASP A 108 13.57 -2.58 -5.01
N PRO A 109 12.84 -3.60 -4.55
CA PRO A 109 12.80 -4.00 -3.14
C PRO A 109 14.18 -4.25 -2.51
N LYS A 110 15.17 -4.71 -3.29
CA LYS A 110 16.50 -5.01 -2.76
C LYS A 110 17.26 -3.75 -2.39
N ALA A 111 16.97 -2.65 -3.08
CA ALA A 111 17.56 -1.34 -2.83
C ALA A 111 16.75 -0.49 -1.83
N ALA A 112 15.59 -0.98 -1.39
CA ALA A 112 14.63 -0.19 -0.61
C ALA A 112 15.22 0.36 0.69
N GLU A 113 15.95 -0.45 1.47
CA GLU A 113 16.55 0.00 2.73
C GLU A 113 17.62 1.09 2.56
N GLN A 114 18.21 1.21 1.37
CA GLN A 114 19.19 2.26 1.06
C GLN A 114 18.54 3.51 0.46
N ASN A 115 17.21 3.51 0.27
CA ASN A 115 16.52 4.66 -0.29
C ASN A 115 16.49 5.81 0.73
N PRO A 116 17.01 7.02 0.39
CA PRO A 116 17.05 8.16 1.31
C PRO A 116 15.67 8.58 1.84
N ALA A 117 14.60 8.37 1.07
CA ALA A 117 13.23 8.69 1.50
C ALA A 117 12.75 7.85 2.69
N LEU A 118 13.38 6.70 2.95
CA LEU A 118 13.02 5.79 4.03
C LEU A 118 13.98 5.86 5.23
N GLU A 119 15.19 6.38 5.04
CA GLU A 119 16.31 6.28 6.00
C GLU A 119 15.92 6.69 7.43
N GLN A 120 15.26 7.84 7.57
CA GLN A 120 14.92 8.40 8.89
C GLN A 120 13.83 7.60 9.62
N SER A 121 12.95 6.94 8.87
CA SER A 121 11.73 6.30 9.40
C SER A 121 11.76 4.77 9.33
N LEU A 122 12.83 4.16 8.79
CA LEU A 122 12.91 2.72 8.52
C LEU A 122 12.63 1.86 9.76
N LYS A 123 13.20 2.24 10.92
CA LYS A 123 12.97 1.53 12.20
C LYS A 123 11.52 1.58 12.66
N GLU A 124 10.85 2.72 12.47
CA GLU A 124 9.45 2.90 12.84
C GLU A 124 8.52 2.20 11.84
N LEU A 125 8.83 2.27 10.56
CA LEU A 125 8.14 1.55 9.50
C LEU A 125 8.08 0.03 9.78
N TYR A 126 9.18 -0.53 10.29
CA TYR A 126 9.28 -1.94 10.68
C TYR A 126 8.45 -2.35 11.90
N LYS A 127 7.95 -1.39 12.69
CA LYS A 127 6.91 -1.69 13.69
C LYS A 127 5.56 -2.00 13.06
N GLY A 128 5.42 -1.74 11.76
CA GLY A 128 4.26 -2.09 10.95
C GLY A 128 3.24 -0.96 10.84
N GLY A 129 2.04 -1.35 10.43
CA GLY A 129 0.99 -0.42 10.03
C GLY A 129 0.81 -0.42 8.51
N ASN A 130 -0.34 0.09 8.07
CA ASN A 130 -0.61 0.23 6.64
C ASN A 130 0.00 1.52 6.11
N LEU A 131 0.41 1.46 4.84
CA LEU A 131 0.84 2.57 4.02
C LEU A 131 -0.21 2.83 2.95
N VAL A 132 -0.38 4.09 2.58
CA VAL A 132 -1.12 4.53 1.38
C VAL A 132 -0.20 5.37 0.48
N PHE A 133 -0.70 5.80 -0.68
CA PHE A 133 0.05 6.68 -1.59
C PHE A 133 -0.49 8.12 -1.55
N LEU A 134 0.42 9.08 -1.68
CA LEU A 134 0.15 10.50 -1.87
C LEU A 134 0.78 10.97 -3.18
N ILE A 135 0.07 11.79 -3.94
CA ILE A 135 0.58 12.49 -5.11
C ILE A 135 0.06 13.93 -5.04
N ARG A 136 0.97 14.91 -5.06
CA ARG A 136 0.63 16.34 -4.92
C ARG A 136 -0.30 16.57 -3.72
N GLU A 137 0.05 16.02 -2.56
CA GLU A 137 -0.72 16.10 -1.30
C GLU A 137 -2.10 15.43 -1.31
N ASN A 138 -2.52 14.81 -2.42
CA ASN A 138 -3.78 14.11 -2.54
C ASN A 138 -3.59 12.62 -2.36
N TYR A 139 -4.50 11.98 -1.63
CA TYR A 139 -4.52 10.54 -1.49
C TYR A 139 -4.92 9.88 -2.80
N VAL A 140 -4.13 8.91 -3.24
CA VAL A 140 -4.40 8.19 -4.49
C VAL A 140 -5.73 7.43 -4.43
N GLN A 141 -6.13 6.93 -3.27
CA GLN A 141 -7.41 6.24 -3.13
C GLN A 141 -8.65 7.15 -3.24
N ASP A 142 -8.45 8.47 -3.22
CA ASP A 142 -9.53 9.46 -3.39
C ASP A 142 -9.66 9.90 -4.86
N ASP A 143 -8.80 9.42 -5.75
CA ASP A 143 -8.87 9.70 -7.19
C ASP A 143 -10.08 8.99 -7.83
N PRO A 144 -10.97 9.71 -8.53
CA PRO A 144 -12.19 9.13 -9.09
C PRO A 144 -11.96 8.01 -10.11
N GLU A 145 -10.92 8.11 -10.96
CA GLU A 145 -10.64 7.11 -12.00
C GLU A 145 -10.12 5.81 -11.37
N ILE A 146 -9.37 5.94 -10.28
CA ILE A 146 -8.88 4.81 -9.48
C ILE A 146 -10.03 4.16 -8.69
N GLN A 147 -10.94 4.94 -8.12
CA GLN A 147 -12.12 4.42 -7.45
C GLN A 147 -13.02 3.63 -8.41
N GLU A 148 -13.24 4.15 -9.62
CA GLU A 148 -13.99 3.44 -10.66
C GLU A 148 -13.28 2.15 -11.11
N ALA A 149 -11.95 2.17 -11.23
CA ALA A 149 -11.17 0.98 -11.55
C ALA A 149 -11.31 -0.10 -10.47
N TRP A 150 -11.25 0.30 -9.20
CA TRP A 150 -11.46 -0.61 -8.08
C TRP A 150 -12.87 -1.19 -8.06
N GLN A 151 -13.90 -0.35 -8.27
CA GLN A 151 -15.29 -0.81 -8.32
C GLN A 151 -15.49 -1.87 -9.42
N ARG A 152 -14.98 -1.63 -10.64
CA ARG A 152 -15.03 -2.61 -11.73
C ARG A 152 -14.36 -3.94 -11.38
N GLN A 153 -13.31 -3.91 -10.55
CA GLN A 153 -12.65 -5.14 -10.07
C GLN A 153 -13.51 -5.88 -9.04
N CYS A 154 -14.15 -5.15 -8.11
CA CYS A 154 -15.10 -5.72 -7.14
C CYS A 154 -16.31 -6.38 -7.84
N ASP A 155 -16.85 -5.73 -8.88
CA ASP A 155 -18.01 -6.24 -9.62
C ASP A 155 -17.67 -7.56 -10.32
N LYS A 156 -16.51 -7.63 -11.00
CA LYS A 156 -16.01 -8.86 -11.64
C LYS A 156 -15.85 -10.04 -10.67
N ASN A 157 -15.42 -9.75 -9.44
CA ASN A 157 -15.23 -10.78 -8.43
C ASN A 157 -16.56 -11.28 -7.83
N THR A 158 -17.61 -10.46 -7.90
CA THR A 158 -18.97 -10.81 -7.43
C THR A 158 -19.70 -11.68 -8.44
N ASP A 159 -19.45 -11.48 -9.73
CA ASP A 159 -20.02 -12.28 -10.83
C ASP A 159 -19.31 -13.63 -11.05
N ALA A 160 -18.21 -13.91 -10.33
CA ALA A 160 -17.58 -15.22 -10.33
C ALA A 160 -18.42 -16.20 -9.49
N PRO A 161 -18.90 -17.34 -10.05
CA PRO A 161 -19.71 -18.27 -9.29
C PRO A 161 -18.92 -18.78 -8.08
N GLU A 162 -19.52 -18.66 -6.89
CA GLU A 162 -19.01 -19.29 -5.67
C GLU A 162 -18.79 -20.77 -5.94
N ILE A 163 -17.52 -21.18 -6.07
CA ILE A 163 -17.17 -22.59 -6.03
C ILE A 163 -17.43 -23.04 -4.59
N ARG A 164 -18.64 -23.50 -4.33
CA ARG A 164 -18.96 -24.30 -3.16
C ARG A 164 -18.15 -25.58 -3.27
N CYS A 165 -17.04 -25.67 -2.55
CA CYS A 165 -16.45 -26.95 -2.24
C CYS A 165 -17.48 -27.77 -1.44
N LEU A 166 -17.91 -28.88 -2.03
CA LEU A 166 -18.68 -29.95 -1.38
C LEU A 166 -17.79 -30.77 -0.43
#